data_AF-A0A7W7KCR2-F1
#
_entry.id   AF-A0A7W7KCR2-F1
#
_cell.length_a   1.000
_cell.length_b   1.000
_cell.length_c   1.000
_cell.angle_alpha   90.00
_cell.angle_beta   90.00
_cell.angle_gamma   90.00
#
_symmetry.space_group_name_H-M   'P 1'
#
loop_
_entity.id
_entity.type
_entity.pdbx_description
1 polymer ?
#
loop_
_entity_poly.entity_id
_entity_poly.type
_entity_poly.pdbx_seq_one_letter_code
_entity_poly.pdbx_strand_id
1 'polypeptide(L)'
;MGIRQAAAVKEAPEALPGENPASSPAPLGHNNPPPEEQVVIDFREAMFGKLPTWEQRIEDLVAASERAVINSEESAGKSGDLVKSIRAMSNAIADAHKIVKEPFFKAGKIVDGLKTQHTTRLDQAKAAVERKQTDFLRQQQAEREKLRREEEARARAEAERVAAAERARAEAEGQGDLEALEQVEAVAAPAVVRQAPEPIRSVDTGAAVSGRKEWQLVVEDHGIAVLEMLDDEKVKEAIEACAKRRMRAGLRNQPGVKCWEALVARTY
;
A
#
# COMPACT_ATOMS: atom_id res chain seq x y z
N MET A 1 -67.01 12.49 -58.86
CA MET A 1 -68.02 12.05 -57.88
C MET A 1 -67.36 11.11 -56.88
N GLY A 2 -67.60 11.25 -55.58
CA GLY A 2 -67.40 10.15 -54.63
C GLY A 2 -66.33 10.34 -53.53
N ILE A 3 -66.62 11.21 -52.56
CA ILE A 3 -66.49 11.01 -51.10
C ILE A 3 -65.09 10.70 -50.52
N ARG A 4 -64.49 11.71 -49.89
CA ARG A 4 -63.47 11.58 -48.83
C ARG A 4 -64.17 11.16 -47.53
N GLN A 5 -63.80 10.02 -46.95
CA GLN A 5 -64.18 9.67 -45.57
C GLN A 5 -63.21 10.36 -44.60
N ALA A 6 -63.76 11.22 -43.74
CA ALA A 6 -63.09 11.79 -42.59
C ALA A 6 -63.12 10.77 -41.43
N ALA A 7 -61.94 10.42 -40.91
CA ALA A 7 -61.82 9.64 -39.68
C ALA A 7 -61.89 10.60 -38.48
N ALA A 8 -62.82 10.33 -37.56
CA ALA A 8 -63.04 11.09 -36.35
C ALA A 8 -61.86 10.94 -35.38
N VAL A 9 -61.27 12.07 -34.98
CA VAL A 9 -60.30 12.16 -33.88
C VAL A 9 -61.08 12.01 -32.58
N LYS A 10 -60.78 10.95 -31.80
CA LYS A 10 -61.27 10.80 -30.44
C LYS A 10 -60.41 11.68 -29.53
N GLU A 11 -61.00 12.74 -28.98
CA GLU A 11 -60.41 13.57 -27.93
C GLU A 11 -60.07 12.71 -26.70
N ALA A 12 -58.85 12.87 -26.20
CA ALA A 12 -58.42 12.33 -24.90
C ALA A 12 -59.01 13.19 -23.78
N PRO A 13 -59.53 12.59 -22.69
CA PRO A 13 -60.07 13.37 -21.58
C PRO A 13 -58.95 14.15 -20.88
N GLU A 14 -59.19 15.46 -20.76
CA GLU A 14 -58.35 16.44 -20.10
C GLU A 14 -58.16 16.09 -18.61
N ALA A 15 -56.92 15.92 -18.18
CA ALA A 15 -56.57 15.59 -16.80
C ALA A 15 -56.91 16.75 -15.85
N LEU A 16 -57.54 16.45 -14.71
CA LEU A 16 -57.92 17.46 -13.74
C LEU A 16 -56.69 18.13 -13.10
N PRO A 17 -56.73 19.44 -12.82
CA PRO A 17 -55.57 20.18 -12.33
C PRO A 17 -55.25 19.78 -10.88
N GLY A 18 -54.19 18.98 -10.71
CA GLY A 18 -53.69 18.54 -9.40
C GLY A 18 -53.10 17.13 -9.38
N GLU A 19 -53.33 16.31 -10.40
CA GLU A 19 -52.71 14.98 -10.51
C GLU A 19 -51.32 15.12 -11.13
N ASN A 20 -50.29 14.95 -10.30
CA ASN A 20 -48.92 14.84 -10.76
C ASN A 20 -48.76 13.46 -11.46
N PRO A 21 -48.54 13.39 -12.79
CA PRO A 21 -48.61 12.12 -13.54
C PRO A 21 -47.42 11.17 -13.29
N ALA A 22 -46.59 11.45 -12.29
CA ALA A 22 -45.31 10.76 -12.03
C ALA A 22 -45.19 10.13 -10.63
N SER A 23 -46.27 10.02 -9.85
CA SER A 23 -46.24 9.29 -8.59
C SER A 23 -47.18 8.09 -8.65
N SER A 24 -46.75 7.04 -9.35
CA SER A 24 -47.33 5.72 -9.08
C SER A 24 -47.08 5.41 -7.59
N PRO A 25 -48.10 5.00 -6.82
CA PRO A 25 -47.88 4.60 -5.43
C PRO A 25 -46.79 3.51 -5.40
N ALA A 26 -45.84 3.65 -4.48
CA ALA A 26 -44.73 2.71 -4.36
C ALA A 26 -45.28 1.27 -4.35
N PRO A 27 -44.77 0.36 -5.20
CA PRO A 27 -45.25 -1.01 -5.25
C PRO A 27 -45.22 -1.65 -3.85
N LEU A 28 -46.24 -2.43 -3.48
CA LEU A 28 -46.26 -3.19 -2.23
C LEU A 28 -44.93 -3.94 -2.04
N GLY A 29 -44.16 -3.61 -0.99
CA GLY A 29 -42.85 -4.21 -0.70
C GLY A 29 -41.68 -3.24 -0.49
N HIS A 30 -41.90 -1.92 -0.57
CA HIS A 30 -40.85 -0.91 -0.36
C HIS A 30 -40.61 -0.52 1.11
N ASN A 31 -41.19 -1.24 2.07
CA ASN A 31 -40.98 -1.01 3.51
C ASN A 31 -39.98 -2.01 4.09
N ASN A 32 -38.82 -2.15 3.45
CA ASN A 32 -37.71 -2.87 4.06
C ASN A 32 -37.04 -1.96 5.09
N PRO A 33 -36.72 -2.47 6.30
CA PRO A 33 -36.01 -1.70 7.29
C PRO A 33 -34.62 -1.29 6.77
N PRO A 34 -33.99 -0.27 7.38
CA PRO A 34 -32.62 0.12 7.07
C PRO A 34 -31.69 -1.12 7.03
N PRO A 35 -30.68 -1.17 6.14
CA PRO A 35 -29.81 -2.34 5.99
C PRO A 35 -29.14 -2.80 7.29
N GLU A 36 -28.84 -1.88 8.20
CA GLU A 36 -28.27 -2.18 9.52
C GLU A 36 -29.25 -2.94 10.41
N GLU A 37 -30.53 -2.53 10.41
CA GLU A 37 -31.60 -3.20 11.17
C GLU A 37 -31.97 -4.55 10.54
N GLN A 38 -31.96 -4.64 9.21
CA GLN A 38 -32.22 -5.91 8.50
C GLN A 38 -31.18 -6.97 8.87
N VAL A 39 -29.89 -6.61 8.96
CA VAL A 39 -28.82 -7.57 9.36
C VAL A 39 -29.04 -8.12 10.76
N VAL A 40 -29.56 -7.30 11.69
CA VAL A 40 -29.88 -7.74 13.05
C VAL A 40 -31.07 -8.71 13.05
N ILE A 41 -32.09 -8.43 12.25
CA ILE A 41 -33.26 -9.30 12.07
C ILE A 41 -32.81 -10.64 11.47
N ASP A 42 -32.07 -10.61 10.36
CA ASP A 42 -31.59 -11.81 9.66
C ASP A 42 -30.72 -12.69 10.58
N PHE A 43 -29.88 -12.07 11.42
CA PHE A 43 -29.08 -12.79 12.40
C PHE A 43 -29.94 -13.45 13.47
N ARG A 44 -30.92 -12.74 14.02
CA ARG A 44 -31.85 -13.30 15.00
C ARG A 44 -32.66 -14.44 14.41
N GLU A 45 -33.20 -14.28 13.20
CA GLU A 45 -33.94 -15.35 12.50
C GLU A 45 -33.06 -16.57 12.25
N ALA A 46 -31.81 -16.38 11.78
CA ALA A 46 -30.86 -17.48 11.60
C ALA A 46 -30.52 -18.20 12.91
N MET A 47 -30.45 -17.48 14.03
CA MET A 47 -30.25 -18.06 15.35
C MET A 47 -31.51 -18.78 15.87
N PHE A 48 -32.69 -18.19 15.72
CA PHE A 48 -33.98 -18.80 16.10
C PHE A 48 -34.24 -20.11 15.36
N GLY A 49 -33.89 -20.18 14.06
CA GLY A 49 -34.00 -21.40 13.27
C GLY A 49 -33.09 -22.54 13.76
N LYS A 50 -31.96 -22.24 14.40
CA LYS A 50 -31.03 -23.24 14.94
C LYS A 50 -31.33 -23.62 16.38
N LEU A 51 -31.56 -22.62 17.23
CA LEU A 51 -31.73 -22.75 18.67
C LEU A 51 -32.74 -21.69 19.14
N PRO A 52 -34.02 -22.06 19.32
CA PRO A 52 -35.06 -21.09 19.67
C PRO A 52 -34.82 -20.33 20.98
N THR A 53 -34.04 -20.90 21.91
CA THR A 53 -33.74 -20.33 23.24
C THR A 53 -32.27 -19.96 23.40
N TRP A 54 -31.60 -19.58 22.31
CA TRP A 54 -30.16 -19.32 22.30
C TRP A 54 -29.72 -18.21 23.28
N GLU A 55 -30.50 -17.15 23.45
CA GLU A 55 -30.22 -16.05 24.38
C GLU A 55 -30.18 -16.55 25.83
N GLN A 56 -31.25 -17.23 26.28
CA GLN A 56 -31.30 -17.85 27.60
C GLN A 56 -30.17 -18.87 27.80
N ARG A 57 -29.84 -19.65 26.76
CA ARG A 57 -28.78 -20.64 26.84
C ARG A 57 -27.40 -20.02 27.01
N ILE A 58 -27.15 -18.83 26.45
CA ILE A 58 -25.91 -18.07 26.69
C ILE A 58 -25.85 -17.64 28.16
N GLU A 59 -26.92 -17.05 28.68
CA GLU A 59 -26.99 -16.62 30.08
C GLU A 59 -26.74 -17.78 31.05
N ASP A 60 -27.37 -18.93 30.79
CA ASP A 60 -27.19 -20.14 31.61
C ASP A 60 -25.73 -20.62 31.62
N LEU A 61 -25.06 -20.58 30.46
CA LEU A 61 -23.66 -20.99 30.32
C LEU A 61 -22.71 -20.01 31.01
N VAL A 62 -22.96 -18.71 30.91
CA VAL A 62 -22.19 -17.68 31.61
C VAL A 62 -22.35 -17.84 33.12
N ALA A 63 -23.59 -17.94 33.61
CA ALA A 63 -23.88 -18.15 35.04
C ALA A 63 -23.32 -19.48 35.56
N ALA A 64 -23.26 -20.53 34.72
CA ALA A 64 -22.59 -21.79 35.07
C ALA A 64 -21.07 -21.62 35.17
N SER A 65 -20.46 -20.79 34.31
CA SER A 65 -19.01 -20.53 34.33
C SER A 65 -18.57 -19.76 35.56
N GLU A 66 -19.36 -18.77 36.00
CA GLU A 66 -19.08 -17.98 37.20
C GLU A 66 -19.18 -18.80 38.49
N ARG A 67 -20.08 -19.78 38.52
CA ARG A 67 -20.27 -20.68 39.67
C ARG A 67 -19.28 -21.87 39.69
N ALA A 68 -18.52 -22.08 38.63
CA ALA A 68 -17.66 -23.24 38.50
C ALA A 68 -16.46 -23.15 39.46
N VAL A 69 -16.40 -24.07 40.43
CA VAL A 69 -15.24 -24.24 41.33
C VAL A 69 -14.60 -25.59 41.04
N ILE A 70 -13.30 -25.58 40.73
CA ILE A 70 -12.53 -26.77 40.36
C ILE A 70 -11.61 -27.15 41.53
N ASN A 71 -12.06 -28.10 42.36
CA ASN A 71 -11.31 -28.58 43.52
C ASN A 71 -11.18 -30.12 43.58
N SER A 72 -11.70 -30.82 42.59
CA SER A 72 -11.67 -32.27 42.45
C SER A 72 -11.55 -32.70 40.99
N GLU A 73 -11.10 -33.93 40.73
CA GLU A 73 -11.05 -34.51 39.38
C GLU A 73 -12.44 -34.54 38.71
N GLU A 74 -13.49 -34.83 39.49
CA GLU A 74 -14.87 -34.81 39.00
C GLU A 74 -15.31 -33.38 38.61
N SER A 75 -14.97 -32.37 39.43
CA SER A 75 -15.26 -30.97 39.09
C SER A 75 -14.48 -30.51 37.85
N ALA A 76 -13.25 -30.99 37.65
CA ALA A 76 -12.47 -30.73 36.46
C ALA A 76 -13.10 -31.35 35.20
N GLY A 77 -13.64 -32.58 35.30
CA GLY A 77 -14.41 -33.23 34.23
C GLY A 77 -15.65 -32.44 33.84
N LYS A 78 -16.47 -32.03 34.82
CA LYS A 78 -17.67 -31.20 34.62
C LYS A 78 -17.35 -29.84 34.00
N SER A 79 -16.26 -29.20 34.43
CA SER A 79 -15.77 -27.97 33.80
C SER A 79 -15.33 -28.20 32.35
N GLY A 80 -14.77 -29.36 32.02
CA GLY A 80 -14.49 -29.75 30.63
C GLY A 80 -15.75 -29.78 29.77
N ASP A 81 -16.84 -30.36 30.26
CA ASP A 81 -18.12 -30.44 29.53
C ASP A 81 -18.83 -29.08 29.43
N LEU A 82 -18.71 -28.23 30.46
CA LEU A 82 -19.16 -26.84 30.38
C LEU A 82 -18.42 -26.08 29.27
N VAL A 83 -17.09 -26.23 29.19
CA VAL A 83 -16.30 -25.58 28.14
C VAL A 83 -16.66 -26.10 26.75
N LYS A 84 -16.94 -27.40 26.57
CA LYS A 84 -17.46 -27.94 25.30
C LYS A 84 -18.80 -27.30 24.94
N SER A 85 -19.70 -27.13 25.91
CA SER A 85 -21.01 -26.49 25.69
C SER A 85 -20.88 -25.02 25.28
N ILE A 86 -19.97 -24.27 25.91
CA ILE A 86 -19.65 -22.89 25.54
C ILE A 86 -19.10 -22.82 24.12
N ARG A 87 -18.20 -23.73 23.73
CA ARG A 87 -17.66 -23.80 22.38
C ARG A 87 -18.71 -24.13 21.34
N ALA A 88 -19.60 -25.08 21.62
CA ALA A 88 -20.69 -25.43 20.72
C ALA A 88 -21.60 -24.23 20.45
N MET A 89 -21.95 -23.46 21.50
CA MET A 89 -22.73 -22.23 21.35
C MET A 89 -21.96 -21.16 20.56
N SER A 90 -20.68 -20.96 20.86
CA SER A 90 -19.82 -20.02 20.13
C SER A 90 -19.73 -20.35 18.63
N ASN A 91 -19.62 -21.64 18.29
CA ASN A 91 -19.62 -22.10 16.90
C ASN A 91 -20.98 -21.87 16.23
N ALA A 92 -22.10 -22.12 16.92
CA ALA A 92 -23.44 -21.88 16.37
C ALA A 92 -23.64 -20.39 16.01
N ILE A 93 -23.19 -19.48 16.87
CA ILE A 93 -23.17 -18.03 16.65
C ILE A 93 -22.28 -17.69 15.45
N ALA A 94 -21.06 -18.25 15.40
CA ALA A 94 -20.12 -18.00 14.31
C ALA A 94 -20.68 -18.44 12.95
N ASP A 95 -21.38 -19.57 12.90
CA ASP A 95 -22.02 -20.08 11.69
C ASP A 95 -23.20 -19.22 11.25
N ALA A 96 -24.05 -18.76 12.18
CA ALA A 96 -25.14 -17.84 11.85
C ALA A 96 -24.61 -16.50 11.33
N HIS A 97 -23.59 -15.95 12.00
CA HIS A 97 -22.88 -14.76 11.54
C HIS A 97 -22.29 -14.95 10.14
N LYS A 98 -21.69 -16.11 9.85
CA LYS A 98 -21.14 -16.42 8.51
C LYS A 98 -22.23 -16.39 7.44
N ILE A 99 -23.39 -17.00 7.69
CA ILE A 99 -24.51 -17.05 6.74
C ILE A 99 -25.01 -15.63 6.42
N VAL A 100 -25.26 -14.82 7.45
CA VAL A 100 -25.79 -13.45 7.27
C VAL A 100 -24.75 -12.52 6.64
N LYS A 101 -23.47 -12.67 6.99
CA LYS A 101 -22.39 -11.82 6.45
C LYS A 101 -21.99 -12.18 5.02
N GLU A 102 -22.17 -13.42 4.60
CA GLU A 102 -21.68 -13.91 3.31
C GLU A 102 -22.16 -13.10 2.09
N PRO A 103 -23.45 -12.71 1.97
CA PRO A 103 -23.93 -11.87 0.86
C PRO A 103 -23.22 -10.51 0.80
N PHE A 104 -23.09 -9.82 1.93
CA PHE A 104 -22.43 -8.52 2.01
C PHE A 104 -20.94 -8.63 1.72
N PHE A 105 -20.31 -9.72 2.17
CA PHE A 105 -18.90 -9.97 1.88
C PHE A 105 -18.66 -10.26 0.40
N LYS A 106 -19.55 -11.02 -0.25
CA LYS A 106 -19.50 -11.26 -1.71
C LYS A 106 -19.71 -9.96 -2.50
N ALA A 107 -20.68 -9.14 -2.10
CA ALA A 107 -20.91 -7.83 -2.71
C ALA A 107 -19.70 -6.91 -2.54
N GLY A 108 -19.13 -6.84 -1.33
CA GLY A 108 -17.91 -6.08 -1.05
C GLY A 108 -16.73 -6.52 -1.92
N LYS A 109 -16.52 -7.84 -2.07
CA LYS A 109 -15.47 -8.38 -2.95
C LYS A 109 -15.62 -7.98 -4.42
N ILE A 110 -16.85 -7.84 -4.92
CA ILE A 110 -17.07 -7.39 -6.30
C ILE A 110 -16.66 -5.93 -6.46
N VAL A 111 -17.08 -5.06 -5.52
CA VAL A 111 -16.71 -3.64 -5.52
C VAL A 111 -15.19 -3.48 -5.37
N ASP A 112 -14.58 -4.21 -4.44
CA ASP A 112 -13.14 -4.22 -4.25
C ASP A 112 -12.41 -4.71 -5.51
N GLY A 113 -12.92 -5.75 -6.16
CA GLY A 113 -12.37 -6.25 -7.43
C GLY A 113 -12.41 -5.20 -8.54
N LEU A 114 -13.53 -4.49 -8.70
CA LEU A 114 -13.66 -3.39 -9.67
C LEU A 114 -12.71 -2.25 -9.35
N LYS A 115 -12.61 -1.86 -8.07
CA LYS A 115 -11.65 -0.85 -7.62
C LYS A 115 -10.23 -1.28 -8.00
N THR A 116 -9.81 -2.49 -7.62
CA THR A 116 -8.47 -3.01 -7.93
C THR A 116 -8.22 -3.05 -9.44
N GLN A 117 -9.19 -3.46 -10.25
CA GLN A 117 -9.06 -3.44 -11.71
C GLN A 117 -8.73 -2.04 -12.24
N HIS A 118 -9.38 -1.00 -11.72
CA HIS A 118 -9.13 0.38 -12.14
C HIS A 118 -7.83 0.93 -11.56
N THR A 119 -7.58 0.74 -10.26
CA THR A 119 -6.38 1.28 -9.60
C THR A 119 -5.12 0.61 -10.13
N THR A 120 -5.10 -0.70 -10.34
CA THR A 120 -3.93 -1.39 -10.90
C THR A 120 -3.56 -0.88 -12.30
N ARG A 121 -4.54 -0.58 -13.16
CA ARG A 121 -4.26 0.01 -14.48
C ARG A 121 -3.67 1.42 -14.37
N LEU A 122 -4.20 2.23 -13.45
CA LEU A 122 -3.68 3.57 -13.18
C LEU A 122 -2.29 3.53 -12.57
N ASP A 123 -2.03 2.61 -11.64
CA ASP A 123 -0.72 2.42 -11.00
C ASP A 123 0.32 1.96 -12.04
N GLN A 124 -0.04 1.05 -12.95
CA GLN A 124 0.81 0.65 -14.06
C GLN A 124 1.11 1.82 -15.00
N ALA A 125 0.10 2.60 -15.37
CA ALA A 125 0.27 3.77 -16.22
C ALA A 125 1.16 4.84 -15.55
N LYS A 126 0.91 5.12 -14.27
CA LYS A 126 1.73 6.01 -13.43
C LYS A 126 3.18 5.53 -13.38
N ALA A 127 3.42 4.26 -13.05
CA ALA A 127 4.76 3.68 -12.99
C ALA A 127 5.48 3.76 -14.35
N ALA A 128 4.76 3.57 -15.47
CA ALA A 128 5.34 3.73 -16.80
C ALA A 128 5.77 5.18 -17.07
N VAL A 129 4.99 6.18 -16.64
CA VAL A 129 5.35 7.60 -16.76
C VAL A 129 6.50 7.98 -15.83
N GLU A 130 6.49 7.53 -14.57
CA GLU A 130 7.58 7.77 -13.60
C GLU A 130 8.91 7.15 -14.05
N ARG A 131 8.88 5.98 -14.70
CA ARG A 131 10.08 5.40 -15.34
C ARG A 131 10.63 6.31 -16.43
N LYS A 132 9.76 6.80 -17.34
CA LYS A 132 10.18 7.75 -18.39
C LYS A 132 10.72 9.06 -17.81
N GLN A 133 10.10 9.58 -16.76
CA GLN A 133 10.60 10.76 -16.04
C GLN A 133 11.98 10.49 -15.43
N THR A 134 12.15 9.32 -14.80
CA THR A 134 13.43 8.91 -14.20
C THR A 134 14.52 8.78 -15.26
N ASP A 135 14.22 8.15 -16.40
CA ASP A 135 15.18 8.01 -17.51
C ASP A 135 15.57 9.37 -18.10
N PHE A 136 14.61 10.28 -18.28
CA PHE A 136 14.89 11.66 -18.70
C PHE A 136 15.78 12.40 -17.71
N LEU A 137 15.49 12.33 -16.40
CA LEU A 137 16.32 12.95 -15.36
C LEU A 137 17.72 12.33 -15.32
N ARG A 138 17.86 11.03 -15.53
CA ARG A 138 19.15 10.34 -15.62
C ARG A 138 19.94 10.79 -16.85
N GLN A 139 19.30 10.92 -18.01
CA GLN A 139 19.93 11.43 -19.23
C GLN A 139 20.41 12.87 -19.06
N GLN A 140 19.58 13.76 -18.52
CA GLN A 140 19.99 15.14 -18.23
C GLN A 140 21.15 15.21 -17.24
N GLN A 141 21.16 14.36 -16.21
CA GLN A 141 22.30 14.30 -15.28
C GLN A 141 23.58 13.84 -15.99
N ALA A 142 23.51 12.81 -16.83
CA ALA A 142 24.66 12.32 -17.60
C ALA A 142 25.20 13.36 -18.59
N GLU A 143 24.32 14.07 -19.28
CA GLU A 143 24.71 15.15 -20.20
C GLU A 143 25.38 16.31 -19.45
N ARG A 144 24.80 16.75 -18.32
CA ARG A 144 25.41 17.78 -17.48
C ARG A 144 26.78 17.36 -16.95
N GLU A 145 26.93 16.10 -16.55
CA GLU A 145 28.21 15.60 -16.08
C GLU A 145 29.23 15.54 -17.23
N LYS A 146 28.81 15.15 -18.44
CA LYS A 146 29.66 15.15 -19.63
C LYS A 146 30.13 16.57 -19.97
N LEU A 147 29.23 17.56 -20.01
CA LEU A 147 29.61 18.96 -20.22
C LEU A 147 30.59 19.42 -19.14
N ARG A 148 30.32 19.13 -17.86
CA ARG A 148 31.22 19.50 -16.76
C ARG A 148 32.62 18.89 -16.94
N ARG A 149 32.69 17.61 -17.34
CA ARG A 149 33.98 16.93 -17.60
C ARG A 149 34.72 17.52 -18.81
N GLU A 150 34.02 17.85 -19.89
CA GLU A 150 34.61 18.49 -21.07
C GLU A 150 35.12 19.90 -20.75
N GLU A 151 34.37 20.67 -19.95
CA GLU A 151 34.79 22.00 -19.47
C GLU A 151 35.99 21.89 -18.52
N GLU A 152 35.98 20.97 -17.56
CA GLU A 152 37.12 20.70 -16.69
C GLU A 152 38.36 20.27 -17.50
N ALA A 153 38.18 19.46 -18.56
CA ALA A 153 39.27 19.05 -19.44
C ALA A 153 39.81 20.22 -20.27
N ARG A 154 38.94 21.09 -20.81
CA ARG A 154 39.34 22.31 -21.52
C ARG A 154 40.06 23.28 -20.59
N ALA A 155 39.55 23.48 -19.37
CA ALA A 155 40.19 24.34 -18.38
C ALA A 155 41.56 23.80 -17.95
N ARG A 156 41.71 22.48 -17.80
CA ARG A 156 43.01 21.84 -17.53
C ARG A 156 43.97 21.99 -18.71
N ALA A 157 43.51 21.77 -19.94
CA ALA A 157 44.33 21.95 -21.14
C ALA A 157 44.78 23.42 -21.31
N GLU A 158 43.89 24.37 -21.04
CA GLU A 158 44.24 25.80 -21.10
C GLU A 158 45.21 26.19 -20.00
N ALA A 159 45.01 25.72 -18.76
CA ALA A 159 45.96 25.91 -17.67
C ALA A 159 47.33 25.30 -17.97
N GLU A 160 47.37 24.12 -18.61
CA GLU A 160 48.62 23.49 -19.05
C GLU A 160 49.30 24.26 -20.19
N ARG A 161 48.53 24.81 -21.13
CA ARG A 161 49.05 25.69 -22.19
C ARG A 161 49.62 26.99 -21.64
N VAL A 162 48.93 27.65 -20.71
CA VAL A 162 49.43 28.85 -20.03
C VAL A 162 50.69 28.52 -19.23
N ALA A 163 50.70 27.44 -18.46
CA ALA A 163 51.88 27.01 -17.70
C ALA A 163 53.06 26.59 -18.60
N ALA A 164 52.81 26.01 -19.77
CA ALA A 164 53.84 25.73 -20.77
C ALA A 164 54.39 27.01 -21.40
N ALA A 165 53.51 27.97 -21.71
CA ALA A 165 53.91 29.26 -22.26
C ALA A 165 54.68 30.12 -21.25
N GLU A 166 54.31 30.09 -19.96
CA GLU A 166 55.08 30.72 -18.89
C GLU A 166 56.46 30.08 -18.70
N ARG A 167 56.56 28.74 -18.77
CA ARG A 167 57.86 28.05 -18.76
C ARG A 167 58.73 28.44 -19.96
N ALA A 168 58.14 28.51 -21.15
CA ALA A 168 58.85 28.98 -22.34
C ALA A 168 59.28 30.45 -22.24
N ARG A 169 58.46 31.33 -21.64
CA ARG A 169 58.85 32.72 -21.33
C ARG A 169 60.06 32.76 -20.39
N ALA A 170 60.04 32.00 -19.31
CA ALA A 170 61.13 31.96 -18.34
C ALA A 170 62.44 31.45 -18.97
N GLU A 171 62.36 30.49 -19.89
CA GLU A 171 63.51 30.00 -20.66
C GLU A 171 64.04 31.04 -21.66
N ALA A 172 63.14 31.75 -22.37
CA ALA A 172 63.51 32.80 -23.32
C ALA A 172 64.07 34.06 -22.64
N GLU A 173 63.54 34.47 -21.48
CA GLU A 173 64.12 35.53 -20.64
C GLU A 173 65.52 35.16 -20.15
N GLY A 174 65.75 33.87 -19.85
CA GLY A 174 67.08 33.36 -19.53
C GLY A 174 68.08 33.40 -20.71
N GLN A 175 67.59 33.50 -21.95
CA GLN A 175 68.39 33.54 -23.19
C GLN A 175 68.43 34.94 -23.85
N GLY A 176 67.60 35.89 -23.42
CA GLY A 176 67.59 37.29 -23.90
C GLY A 176 66.84 37.53 -25.21
N ASP A 177 65.84 36.71 -25.55
CA ASP A 177 65.13 36.76 -26.84
C ASP A 177 63.77 37.48 -26.74
N LEU A 178 63.71 38.73 -27.22
CA LEU A 178 62.55 39.65 -27.06
C LEU A 178 61.32 39.27 -27.90
N GLU A 179 61.48 38.60 -29.05
CA GLU A 179 60.36 38.19 -29.90
C GLU A 179 59.53 37.04 -29.29
N ALA A 180 60.16 36.21 -28.46
CA ALA A 180 59.49 35.09 -27.79
C ALA A 180 58.50 35.55 -26.70
N LEU A 181 58.70 36.75 -26.14
CA LEU A 181 57.87 37.30 -25.06
C LEU A 181 56.50 37.78 -25.56
N GLU A 182 56.44 38.41 -26.74
CA GLU A 182 55.21 39.03 -27.26
C GLU A 182 54.14 38.00 -27.66
N GLN A 183 54.53 36.81 -28.15
CA GLN A 183 53.58 35.78 -28.61
C GLN A 183 52.77 35.11 -27.49
N VAL A 184 53.21 35.23 -26.24
CA VAL A 184 52.59 34.54 -25.11
C VAL A 184 51.52 35.40 -24.40
N GLU A 185 51.49 36.72 -24.65
CA GLU A 185 50.58 37.64 -23.95
C GLU A 185 49.15 37.60 -24.50
N ALA A 186 48.99 37.11 -25.72
CA ALA A 186 47.71 37.10 -26.44
C ALA A 186 46.72 36.01 -25.97
N VAL A 187 47.08 35.14 -25.02
CA VAL A 187 46.32 33.89 -24.73
C VAL A 187 45.39 33.98 -23.51
N ALA A 188 45.53 34.98 -22.63
CA ALA A 188 44.76 35.04 -21.38
C ALA A 188 43.38 35.71 -21.55
N ALA A 189 42.29 34.92 -21.65
CA ALA A 189 40.90 35.40 -21.62
C ALA A 189 40.08 34.80 -20.45
N PRO A 190 39.12 35.54 -19.86
CA PRO A 190 38.51 35.18 -18.57
C PRO A 190 37.39 34.13 -18.65
N ALA A 191 37.30 33.30 -17.60
CA ALA A 191 36.32 32.22 -17.44
C ALA A 191 34.93 32.72 -16.98
N VAL A 192 33.87 32.25 -17.65
CA VAL A 192 32.47 32.57 -17.34
C VAL A 192 31.91 31.60 -16.30
N VAL A 193 31.42 32.12 -15.17
CA VAL A 193 30.70 31.35 -14.14
C VAL A 193 29.22 31.26 -14.50
N ARG A 194 28.62 30.05 -14.45
CA ARG A 194 27.20 29.84 -14.77
C ARG A 194 26.35 29.44 -13.55
N GLN A 195 25.16 30.03 -13.50
CA GLN A 195 24.12 29.83 -12.48
C GLN A 195 23.45 28.45 -12.59
N ALA A 196 22.99 27.93 -11.45
CA ALA A 196 22.28 26.65 -11.35
C ALA A 196 20.90 26.69 -12.04
N PRO A 197 20.47 25.61 -12.72
CA PRO A 197 19.24 25.61 -13.49
C PRO A 197 17.99 25.49 -12.61
N GLU A 198 16.93 26.19 -13.04
CA GLU A 198 15.60 26.19 -12.42
C GLU A 198 14.84 24.85 -12.61
N PRO A 199 13.92 24.50 -11.71
CA PRO A 199 13.12 23.28 -11.82
C PRO A 199 12.16 23.32 -13.02
N ILE A 200 11.99 22.18 -13.69
CA ILE A 200 11.12 22.02 -14.85
C ILE A 200 9.66 22.02 -14.39
N ARG A 201 8.83 22.94 -14.90
CA ARG A 201 7.41 23.09 -14.56
C ARG A 201 6.51 22.68 -15.72
N SER A 202 5.42 21.98 -15.40
CA SER A 202 4.32 21.69 -16.33
C SER A 202 3.54 22.97 -16.64
N VAL A 203 3.27 23.20 -17.92
CA VAL A 203 2.55 24.38 -18.42
C VAL A 203 1.07 24.33 -18.08
N ASP A 204 0.45 23.14 -18.12
CA ASP A 204 -1.00 23.01 -18.01
C ASP A 204 -1.50 22.83 -16.58
N THR A 205 -0.71 22.19 -15.72
CA THR A 205 -1.13 21.85 -14.34
C THR A 205 -0.28 22.55 -13.27
N GLY A 206 0.78 23.26 -13.66
CA GLY A 206 1.72 23.90 -12.73
C GLY A 206 2.57 22.93 -11.89
N ALA A 207 2.46 21.62 -12.13
CA ALA A 207 3.23 20.60 -11.42
C ALA A 207 4.73 20.73 -11.73
N ALA A 208 5.56 20.84 -10.70
CA ALA A 208 7.02 20.87 -10.84
C ALA A 208 7.61 19.47 -10.61
N VAL A 209 8.50 19.04 -11.51
CA VAL A 209 9.22 17.76 -11.35
C VAL A 209 10.66 18.07 -10.95
N SER A 210 11.03 17.67 -9.73
CA SER A 210 12.41 17.71 -9.25
C SER A 210 12.90 16.29 -8.97
N GLY A 211 14.13 15.98 -9.40
CA GLY A 211 14.76 14.70 -9.07
C GLY A 211 15.31 14.72 -7.65
N ARG A 212 14.91 13.77 -6.81
CA ARG A 212 15.52 13.52 -5.49
C ARG A 212 16.55 12.39 -5.61
N LYS A 213 17.72 12.57 -4.99
CA LYS A 213 18.68 11.48 -4.80
C LYS A 213 18.28 10.70 -3.56
N GLU A 214 18.03 9.41 -3.70
CA GLU A 214 17.74 8.51 -2.59
C GLU A 214 18.82 7.43 -2.50
N TRP A 215 19.25 7.16 -1.27
CA TRP A 215 20.20 6.09 -1.00
C TRP A 215 19.50 4.75 -1.16
N GLN A 216 20.01 3.91 -2.05
CA GLN A 216 19.56 2.54 -2.22
C GLN A 216 20.64 1.60 -1.70
N LEU A 217 20.24 0.56 -0.97
CA LEU A 217 21.13 -0.48 -0.48
C LEU A 217 20.73 -1.83 -1.04
N VAL A 218 21.72 -2.68 -1.30
CA VAL A 218 21.54 -4.09 -1.64
C VAL A 218 22.43 -4.87 -0.69
N VAL A 219 21.86 -5.84 0.02
CA VAL A 219 22.63 -6.71 0.92
C VAL A 219 23.32 -7.78 0.07
N GLU A 220 24.63 -7.68 -0.08
CA GLU A 220 25.43 -8.64 -0.85
C GLU A 220 25.59 -9.96 -0.10
N ASP A 221 25.92 -9.92 1.19
CA ASP A 221 26.07 -11.08 2.07
C ASP A 221 25.18 -10.94 3.32
N HIS A 222 24.25 -11.87 3.46
CA HIS A 222 23.29 -11.88 4.56
C HIS A 222 23.91 -12.34 5.89
N GLY A 223 24.96 -13.17 5.87
CA GLY A 223 25.61 -13.67 7.08
C GLY A 223 26.34 -12.56 7.82
N ILE A 224 27.09 -11.74 7.08
CA ILE A 224 27.80 -10.58 7.63
C ILE A 224 26.79 -9.52 8.08
N ALA A 225 25.80 -9.22 7.24
CA ALA A 225 24.78 -8.23 7.56
C ALA A 225 24.00 -8.57 8.84
N VAL A 226 23.67 -9.84 9.08
CA VAL A 226 23.00 -10.25 10.31
C VAL A 226 23.91 -10.04 11.52
N LEU A 227 25.20 -10.40 11.44
CA LEU A 227 26.14 -10.21 12.56
C LEU A 227 26.28 -8.75 12.97
N GLU A 228 26.35 -7.84 12.00
CA GLU A 228 26.44 -6.40 12.25
C GLU A 228 25.12 -5.82 12.78
N MET A 229 23.97 -6.37 12.35
CA MET A 229 22.63 -5.92 12.74
C MET A 229 22.04 -6.71 13.92
N LEU A 230 22.83 -7.54 14.62
CA LEU A 230 22.35 -8.38 15.73
C LEU A 230 21.77 -7.55 16.90
N ASP A 231 22.19 -6.30 17.04
CA ASP A 231 21.70 -5.42 18.09
C ASP A 231 20.29 -4.89 17.83
N ASP A 232 19.82 -4.91 16.58
CA ASP A 232 18.50 -4.42 16.18
C ASP A 232 17.37 -5.32 16.73
N GLU A 233 16.32 -4.68 17.25
CA GLU A 233 15.16 -5.37 17.85
C GLU A 233 14.41 -6.25 16.84
N LYS A 234 14.27 -5.79 15.58
CA LYS A 234 13.57 -6.54 14.53
C LYS A 234 14.31 -7.81 14.15
N VAL A 235 15.64 -7.77 14.19
CA VAL A 235 16.47 -8.96 13.94
C VAL A 235 16.28 -9.97 15.06
N LYS A 236 16.25 -9.54 16.32
CA LYS A 236 15.98 -10.40 17.49
C LYS A 236 14.58 -11.03 17.41
N GLU A 237 13.55 -10.25 17.10
CA GLU A 237 12.18 -10.75 16.89
C GLU A 237 12.11 -11.82 15.79
N ALA A 238 12.82 -11.60 14.67
CA ALA A 238 12.86 -12.55 13.57
C ALA A 238 13.55 -13.86 13.97
N ILE A 239 14.63 -13.79 14.75
CA ILE A 239 15.32 -14.96 15.30
C ILE A 239 14.40 -15.75 16.23
N GLU A 240 13.70 -15.08 17.16
CA GLU A 240 12.74 -15.74 18.04
C GLU A 240 11.58 -16.40 17.28
N ALA A 241 11.04 -15.72 16.26
CA ALA A 241 9.97 -16.26 15.43
C ALA A 241 10.45 -17.53 14.68
N CYS A 242 11.69 -17.52 14.19
CA CYS A 242 12.31 -18.68 13.57
C CYS A 242 12.50 -19.83 14.57
N ALA A 243 13.01 -19.54 15.78
CA ALA A 243 13.19 -20.52 16.84
C ALA A 243 11.85 -21.16 17.27
N LYS A 244 10.79 -20.36 17.46
CA LYS A 244 9.42 -20.83 17.76
C LYS A 244 8.87 -21.72 16.65
N ARG A 245 9.11 -21.38 15.37
CA ARG A 245 8.70 -22.20 14.22
C ARG A 245 9.42 -23.56 14.23
N ARG A 246 10.73 -23.57 14.47
CA ARG A 246 11.54 -24.80 14.56
C ARG A 246 11.15 -25.67 15.77
N MET A 247 10.84 -25.06 16.91
CA MET A 247 10.31 -25.74 18.10
C MET A 247 8.97 -26.44 17.78
N ARG A 248 8.05 -25.75 17.09
CA ARG A 248 6.78 -26.35 16.63
C ARG A 248 6.98 -27.48 15.61
N ALA A 249 8.05 -27.41 14.80
CA ALA A 249 8.43 -28.46 13.87
C ALA A 249 9.11 -29.68 14.54
N GLY A 250 9.33 -29.66 15.86
CA GLY A 250 9.87 -30.79 16.63
C GLY A 250 11.35 -30.65 17.03
N LEU A 251 12.06 -29.61 16.57
CA LEU A 251 13.43 -29.35 17.02
C LEU A 251 13.42 -28.62 18.36
N ARG A 252 13.43 -29.39 19.45
CA ARG A 252 13.41 -28.90 20.84
C ARG A 252 14.80 -28.76 21.48
N ASN A 253 15.86 -29.18 20.80
CA ASN A 253 17.26 -28.97 21.21
C ASN A 253 17.93 -28.07 20.17
N GLN A 254 17.84 -26.75 20.38
CA GLN A 254 18.47 -25.74 19.53
C GLN A 254 19.57 -25.04 20.34
N PRO A 255 20.81 -24.96 19.83
CA PRO A 255 21.88 -24.22 20.51
C PRO A 255 21.44 -22.79 20.82
N GLY A 256 21.57 -22.37 22.08
CA GLY A 256 21.18 -21.02 22.53
C GLY A 256 19.70 -20.81 22.86
N VAL A 257 18.82 -21.82 22.68
CA VAL A 257 17.38 -21.70 23.01
C VAL A 257 17.00 -22.73 24.08
N LYS A 258 16.45 -22.25 25.20
CA LYS A 258 15.93 -23.10 26.27
C LYS A 258 14.46 -23.43 26.02
N CYS A 259 14.13 -24.70 25.80
CA CYS A 259 12.75 -25.19 25.68
C CYS A 259 12.34 -25.95 26.95
N TRP A 260 11.14 -25.72 27.46
CA TRP A 260 10.55 -26.47 28.58
C TRP A 260 9.07 -26.76 28.32
N GLU A 261 8.54 -27.81 28.94
CA GLU A 261 7.12 -28.17 28.88
C GLU A 261 6.36 -27.48 30.00
N ALA A 262 5.23 -26.84 29.67
CA ALA A 262 4.32 -26.25 30.62
C ALA A 262 2.95 -26.89 30.43
N LEU A 263 2.34 -27.36 31.52
CA LEU A 263 0.98 -27.88 31.49
C LEU A 263 0.00 -26.70 31.35
N VAL A 264 -0.72 -26.70 30.24
CA VAL A 264 -1.78 -25.73 29.97
C VAL A 264 -3.06 -26.52 29.76
N ALA A 265 -4.11 -26.18 30.50
CA ALA A 265 -5.43 -26.78 30.29
C ALA A 265 -5.90 -26.45 28.86
N ARG A 266 -5.99 -27.48 28.01
CA ARG A 266 -6.56 -27.38 26.67
C ARG A 266 -7.73 -28.34 26.59
N THR A 267 -8.93 -27.81 26.69
CA THR A 267 -10.15 -28.52 26.31
C THR A 267 -10.12 -28.74 24.80
N TYR A 268 -10.56 -29.89 24.31
CA TYR A 268 -10.76 -30.22 22.89
C TYR A 268 -12.24 -30.02 22.53
#